data_AF-A0A6N9BYN1-F1
#
_entry.id   AF-A0A6N9BYN1-F1
#
_cell.length_a   1.000
_cell.length_b   1.000
_cell.length_c   1.000
_cell.angle_alpha   90.00
_cell.angle_beta   90.00
_cell.angle_gamma   90.00
#
_symmetry.space_group_name_H-M   'P 1'
#
loop_
_entity.id
_entity.type
_entity.pdbx_description
1 polymer ?
#
loop_
_entity_poly.entity_id
_entity_poly.type
_entity_poly.pdbx_seq_one_letter_code
_entity_poly.pdbx_strand_id
1 'polypeptide(L)' 'MHNPDGILDSHFTDSTAWELIAERLEAGEEVDVVELTKPRGARGYVMRIDLGPDIPELYVKLQLGAGQVIGRSFHYSEHD' A
#
# COMPACT_ATOMS: atom_id res chain seq x y z
N MET A 1 8.33 3.51 26.54
CA MET A 1 7.81 4.39 25.49
C MET A 1 8.21 3.76 24.17
N HIS A 2 7.29 3.05 23.53
CA HIS A 2 7.46 2.63 22.14
C HIS A 2 7.11 3.87 21.31
N ASN A 3 8.05 4.35 20.50
CA ASN A 3 7.76 5.49 19.64
C ASN A 3 6.84 4.97 18.52
N PRO A 4 5.57 5.40 18.43
CA PRO A 4 4.68 4.94 17.36
C PRO A 4 5.30 5.24 15.99
N ASP A 5 6.04 6.34 15.87
CA ASP A 5 6.77 6.74 14.67
C ASP A 5 7.79 5.69 14.18
N GLY A 6 8.36 4.87 15.08
CA GLY A 6 9.34 3.85 14.70
C GLY A 6 8.73 2.65 13.97
N ILE A 7 7.47 2.33 14.29
CA ILE A 7 6.69 1.32 13.54
C ILE A 7 6.25 1.93 12.20
N LEU A 8 5.83 3.19 12.21
CA LEU A 8 5.41 3.92 11.01
C LEU A 8 6.53 4.02 9.98
N ASP A 9 7.72 4.47 10.37
CA ASP A 9 8.90 4.52 9.48
C ASP A 9 9.28 3.14 8.95
N SER A 10 9.07 2.08 9.74
CA SER A 10 9.32 0.72 9.30
C SER A 10 8.39 0.30 8.17
N HIS A 11 7.13 0.74 8.12
CA HIS A 11 6.19 0.35 7.06
C HIS A 11 6.50 0.98 5.69
N PHE A 12 7.34 2.00 5.64
CA PHE A 12 7.80 2.63 4.39
C PHE A 12 9.19 2.14 3.94
N THR A 13 9.82 1.19 4.65
CA THR A 13 11.03 0.56 4.11
C THR A 13 10.66 -0.51 3.09
N ASP A 14 11.47 -0.63 2.02
CA ASP A 14 11.12 -1.46 0.87
C ASP A 14 10.78 -2.90 1.25
N SER A 15 11.50 -3.56 2.16
CA SER A 15 11.26 -4.99 2.49
C SER A 15 10.02 -5.22 3.35
N THR A 16 9.85 -4.44 4.41
CA THR A 16 8.73 -4.56 5.36
C THR A 16 7.40 -4.10 4.76
N ALA A 17 7.43 -3.13 3.83
CA ALA A 17 6.24 -2.74 3.07
C ALA A 17 5.68 -3.91 2.26
N TRP A 18 6.55 -4.71 1.62
CA TRP A 18 6.13 -5.90 0.87
C TRP A 18 5.63 -7.02 1.77
N GLU A 19 6.28 -7.24 2.91
CA GLU A 19 5.83 -8.22 3.90
C GLU A 19 4.44 -7.87 4.42
N LEU A 20 4.20 -6.61 4.79
CA LEU A 20 2.87 -6.13 5.19
C LEU A 20 1.82 -6.34 4.08
N ILE A 21 2.13 -5.99 2.83
CA ILE A 21 1.20 -6.23 1.71
C ILE A 21 0.86 -7.72 1.59
N ALA A 22 1.87 -8.59 1.64
CA ALA A 22 1.67 -10.03 1.53
C ALA A 22 0.78 -10.55 2.66
N GLU A 23 1.07 -10.17 3.91
CA GLU A 23 0.26 -10.54 5.08
C GLU A 23 -1.20 -10.10 4.94
N ARG A 24 -1.45 -8.87 4.46
CA ARG A 24 -2.82 -8.35 4.28
C ARG A 24 -3.57 -9.05 3.15
N LEU A 25 -2.90 -9.32 2.05
CA LEU A 25 -3.49 -10.10 0.95
C LEU A 25 -3.85 -11.53 1.41
N GLU A 26 -2.98 -12.17 2.18
CA GLU A 26 -3.22 -13.50 2.75
C GLU A 26 -4.35 -13.50 3.79
N ALA A 27 -4.50 -12.39 4.53
CA ALA A 27 -5.61 -12.18 5.46
C ALA A 27 -6.96 -11.91 4.76
N GLY A 28 -6.96 -11.70 3.44
CA GLY A 28 -8.17 -11.46 2.65
C GLY A 28 -8.58 -9.99 2.57
N GLU A 29 -7.65 -9.06 2.77
CA GLU A 29 -7.88 -7.62 2.58
C GLU A 29 -8.37 -7.34 1.15
N GLU A 30 -9.33 -6.42 1.02
CA GLU A 30 -9.88 -6.07 -0.29
C GLU A 30 -8.85 -5.31 -1.14
N VAL A 31 -8.87 -5.60 -2.45
CA VAL A 31 -8.01 -4.93 -3.43
C VAL A 31 -8.89 -4.28 -4.49
N ASP A 32 -8.85 -2.95 -4.54
CA ASP A 32 -9.52 -2.17 -5.56
C ASP A 32 -8.69 -2.18 -6.85
N VAL A 33 -9.32 -2.55 -7.96
CA VAL A 33 -8.71 -2.42 -9.29
C VAL A 33 -9.12 -1.09 -9.91
N VAL A 34 -8.14 -0.19 -10.09
CA VAL A 34 -8.36 1.14 -10.67
C VAL A 34 -7.71 1.26 -12.04
N GLU A 35 -8.30 2.05 -12.95
CA GLU A 35 -7.62 2.44 -14.17
C GLU A 35 -6.65 3.60 -13.88
N LEU A 36 -5.40 3.44 -14.28
CA LEU A 36 -4.38 4.48 -14.16
C LEU A 36 -4.62 5.56 -15.20
N THR A 37 -4.48 6.81 -14.78
CA THR A 37 -4.47 7.98 -15.67
C THR A 37 -3.13 8.13 -16.40
N LYS A 38 -2.04 7.66 -15.79
CA LYS A 38 -0.68 7.68 -16.35
C LYS A 38 0.10 6.41 -15.93
N PRO A 39 0.50 5.54 -16.88
CA PRO A 39 0.06 5.51 -18.28
C PRO A 39 -1.44 5.19 -18.36
N ARG A 40 -2.15 5.91 -19.24
CA ARG A 40 -3.61 5.77 -19.40
C ARG A 40 -3.97 4.33 -19.83
N GLY A 41 -4.99 3.76 -19.20
CA GLY A 41 -5.51 2.42 -19.52
C GLY A 41 -4.74 1.28 -18.85
N ALA A 42 -3.66 1.55 -18.12
CA ALA A 42 -3.02 0.54 -17.28
C ALA A 42 -3.85 0.28 -16.00
N ARG A 43 -3.69 -0.91 -15.42
CA ARG A 43 -4.36 -1.26 -14.15
C ARG A 43 -3.46 -0.93 -12.96
N GLY A 44 -4.05 -0.23 -11.99
CA GLY A 44 -3.52 -0.10 -10.64
C GLY A 44 -4.30 -1.00 -9.69
N TYR A 45 -3.62 -1.48 -8.66
CA TYR A 45 -4.20 -2.26 -7.57
C TYR A 45 -4.00 -1.46 -6.29
N VAL A 46 -5.09 -1.14 -5.62
CA VAL A 46 -5.11 -0.26 -4.46
C VAL A 46 -5.56 -1.05 -3.25
N MET A 47 -4.83 -0.89 -2.15
CA MET A 47 -5.21 -1.39 -0.83
C MET A 47 -5.22 -0.20 0.13
N ARG A 48 -6.21 -0.18 1.01
CA ARG A 48 -6.25 0.73 2.16
C ARG A 48 -6.15 -0.13 3.40
N ILE A 49 -5.04 0.01 4.13
CA ILE A 49 -4.72 -0.86 5.25
C ILE A 49 -4.93 -0.06 6.53
N ASP A 50 -5.83 -0.54 7.39
CA ASP A 50 -5.99 -0.04 8.75
C ASP A 50 -4.78 -0.48 9.60
N LEU A 51 -4.01 0.50 10.08
CA LEU A 51 -2.85 0.30 10.94
C LEU A 51 -3.19 0.34 12.43
N GLY A 52 -4.43 0.70 12.78
CA GLY A 52 -4.92 0.79 14.15
C GLY A 52 -5.53 2.15 14.49
N PRO A 53 -6.08 2.27 15.71
CA PRO A 53 -6.74 3.48 16.16
C PRO A 53 -5.77 4.67 16.16
N ASP A 54 -6.27 5.84 15.71
CA ASP A 54 -5.55 7.10 15.62
C ASP A 54 -4.35 7.12 14.63
N ILE A 55 -4.23 6.10 13.76
CA ILE A 55 -3.25 6.06 12.66
C ILE A 55 -4.01 6.20 11.34
N PRO A 56 -3.65 7.15 10.47
CA PRO A 56 -4.23 7.22 9.12
C PRO A 56 -4.05 5.91 8.36
N GLU A 57 -5.06 5.54 7.56
CA GLU A 57 -4.95 4.34 6.72
C GLU A 57 -3.74 4.44 5.80
N LEU A 58 -3.02 3.33 5.68
CA LEU A 58 -1.94 3.22 4.70
C LEU A 58 -2.56 2.93 3.33
N TYR A 59 -2.45 3.91 2.44
CA TYR A 59 -2.76 3.74 1.03
C TYR A 59 -1.57 3.09 0.33
N VAL A 60 -1.82 1.93 -0.26
CA VAL A 60 -0.86 1.21 -1.10
C VAL A 60 -1.41 1.17 -2.51
N LYS A 61 -0.58 1.53 -3.48
CA LYS A 61 -0.92 1.36 -4.89
C LYS A 61 0.20 0.68 -5.65
N LEU A 62 -0.15 -0.39 -6.35
CA LEU A 62 0.75 -1.18 -7.16
C LEU A 62 0.34 -1.09 -8.63
N GLN A 63 1.31 -0.95 -9.51
CA GLN A 63 1.13 -1.07 -10.95
C GLN A 63 1.75 -2.38 -11.41
N LEU A 64 0.94 -3.25 -12.02
CA LEU A 64 1.43 -4.48 -12.64
C LEU A 64 1.67 -4.29 -14.13
N GLY A 65 2.81 -4.78 -14.62
CA GLY A 65 3.16 -4.86 -16.03
C GLY A 65 3.91 -6.17 -16.30
N ALA A 66 3.55 -6.87 -17.38
CA ALA A 66 4.14 -8.17 -17.73
C ALA A 66 4.19 -9.21 -16.57
N GLY A 67 3.19 -9.17 -15.68
CA GLY A 67 3.11 -10.08 -14.51
C GLY A 67 4.00 -9.69 -13.33
N GLN A 68 4.62 -8.51 -13.36
CA GLN A 68 5.51 -8.00 -12.30
C GLN A 68 5.03 -6.64 -11.80
N VAL A 69 5.41 -6.29 -10.57
CA VAL A 69 5.23 -4.92 -10.06
C VAL A 69 6.26 -4.00 -10.72
N ILE A 70 5.80 -3.04 -11.52
CA ILE A 70 6.64 -2.07 -12.23
C ILE A 70 6.55 -0.65 -11.65
N GLY A 71 5.60 -0.42 -10.74
CA GLY A 71 5.43 0.85 -10.04
C GLY A 71 4.72 0.63 -8.70
N ARG A 72 5.08 1.44 -7.71
CA ARG A 72 4.49 1.39 -6.37
C ARG A 72 4.44 2.77 -5.75
N SER A 73 3.42 3.04 -4.94
CA SER A 73 3.35 4.22 -4.08
C SER A 73 2.72 3.84 -2.74
N PHE A 74 3.27 4.42 -1.68
CA PHE A 74 2.84 4.23 -0.31
C PHE A 74 2.68 5.62 0.32
N HIS A 75 1.50 5.93 0.83
CA HIS A 75 1.25 7.17 1.55
C HIS A 75 0.08 7.00 2.51
N TYR A 76 -0.06 7.91 3.46
CA TYR A 76 -1.25 7.95 4.31
C TYR A 76 -2.43 8.55 3.55
N SER A 77 -3.63 8.00 3.77
CA SER A 77 -4.86 8.42 3.09
C SER A 77 -5.26 9.88 3.30
N GLU A 78 -4.67 10.58 4.28
CA GLU A 78 -4.84 12.03 4.46
C GLU A 78 -4.29 12.88 3.30
N HIS A 79 -3.59 12.28 2.34
CA HIS A 79 -3.01 12.95 1.17
C HIS A 79 -3.74 12.70 -0.17
N ASP A 80 -4.93 12.07 -0.17
CA ASP A 80 -5.74 11.82 -1.38
C ASP A 80 -6.66 13.01 -1.77
#